data_AF-A0A1B6DGG8-F1
#
_entry.id   AF-A0A1B6DGG8-F1
#
_cell.length_a   1.000
_cell.length_b   1.000
_cell.length_c   1.000
_cell.angle_alpha   90.00
_cell.angle_beta   90.00
_cell.angle_gamma   90.00
#
_symmetry.space_group_name_H-M   'P 1'
#
loop_
_entity.id
_entity.type
_entity.pdbx_description
1 polymer ?
#
loop_
_entity_poly.entity_id
_entity_poly.type
_entity_poly.pdbx_seq_one_letter_code
_entity_poly.pdbx_strand_id
1 'polypeptide(L)'
;MKSSIAEYWVLKEIAVLGSFGEELFTCKNATIGIGPHGLTLYKPHQQSIPYTAIRSAASHRRVFQLHYINIDNEESTLELKLENSLAATAVYRALTEKHAFYSCETVRGAVTAQFIRDLKGTIASIFNEASPLGKKYVFDIRRTCREVHDNARRALYQPPEETCSSASAGTCEKKTEQEGASERLARLLDALTCRICMDAAIDTVFFPCAHVIACSGCADRCDSCPLCRSSINESKRVYLPLEQDFNIS
;
A
#
# COMPACT_ATOMS: atom_id res chain seq x y z
N MET A 1 -31.88 23.57 6.23
CA MET A 1 -31.04 23.22 5.05
C MET A 1 -31.13 21.71 4.85
N LYS A 2 -31.08 21.17 3.61
CA LYS A 2 -30.98 19.70 3.39
C LYS A 2 -29.57 19.22 3.78
N SER A 3 -29.43 18.00 4.30
CA SER A 3 -28.12 17.46 4.76
C SER A 3 -27.03 17.56 3.70
N SER A 4 -27.32 17.08 2.49
CA SER A 4 -26.39 17.12 1.35
C SER A 4 -25.95 18.54 0.94
N ILE A 5 -26.77 19.56 1.19
CA ILE A 5 -26.40 20.96 0.93
C ILE A 5 -25.44 21.44 2.02
N ALA A 6 -25.68 21.09 3.29
CA ALA A 6 -24.78 21.42 4.39
C ALA A 6 -23.43 20.71 4.23
N GLU A 7 -23.43 19.42 3.88
CA GLU A 7 -22.24 18.63 3.57
C GLU A 7 -21.41 19.26 2.44
N TYR A 8 -22.06 19.68 1.34
CA TYR A 8 -21.39 20.38 0.24
C TYR A 8 -20.71 21.69 0.70
N TRP A 9 -21.39 22.52 1.49
CA TRP A 9 -20.80 23.76 2.00
C TRP A 9 -19.62 23.50 2.92
N VAL A 10 -19.73 22.53 3.84
CA VAL A 10 -18.62 22.13 4.73
C VAL A 10 -17.42 21.65 3.91
N LEU A 11 -17.62 20.77 2.93
CA LEU A 11 -16.54 20.29 2.06
C LEU A 11 -15.91 21.43 1.24
N LYS A 12 -16.71 22.38 0.75
CA LYS A 12 -16.25 23.53 -0.03
C LYS A 12 -15.35 24.47 0.79
N GLU A 13 -15.75 24.80 2.02
CA GLU A 13 -14.96 25.69 2.89
C GLU A 13 -13.70 24.97 3.43
N ILE A 14 -13.74 23.66 3.65
CA ILE A 14 -12.56 22.89 4.07
C ILE A 14 -11.57 22.69 2.90
N ALA A 15 -12.05 22.56 1.67
CA ALA A 15 -11.22 22.29 0.48
C ALA A 15 -10.25 23.44 0.11
N VAL A 16 -10.47 24.66 0.62
CA VAL A 16 -9.56 25.82 0.40
C VAL A 16 -8.47 25.96 1.46
N LEU A 17 -8.46 25.09 2.49
CA LEU A 17 -7.43 25.11 3.52
C LEU A 17 -6.10 24.56 2.97
N GLY A 18 -4.99 25.23 3.27
CA GLY A 18 -3.68 24.91 2.67
C GLY A 18 -3.13 23.50 2.98
N SER A 19 -3.61 22.85 4.04
CA SER A 19 -3.26 21.46 4.39
C SER A 19 -4.36 20.45 4.01
N PHE A 20 -5.34 20.83 3.19
CA PHE A 20 -6.43 19.95 2.80
C PHE A 20 -5.93 18.79 1.93
N GLY A 21 -6.32 17.56 2.30
CA GLY A 21 -5.87 16.35 1.63
C GLY A 21 -4.40 15.98 1.90
N GLU A 22 -3.69 16.71 2.77
CA GLU A 22 -2.36 16.32 3.22
C GLU A 22 -2.41 15.25 4.33
N GLU A 23 -1.48 14.30 4.25
CA GLU A 23 -1.20 13.33 5.29
C GLU A 23 0.10 13.72 6.02
N LEU A 24 0.00 13.99 7.32
CA LEU A 24 1.08 14.58 8.11
C LEU A 24 1.96 13.51 8.78
N PHE A 25 3.26 13.58 8.56
CA PHE A 25 4.26 12.76 9.25
C PHE A 25 5.21 13.67 10.04
N THR A 26 5.35 13.40 11.34
CA THR A 26 6.29 14.13 12.21
C THR A 26 7.42 13.20 12.63
N CYS A 27 8.65 13.69 12.54
CA CYS A 27 9.84 13.07 13.10
C CYS A 27 10.58 14.09 13.97
N LYS A 28 11.66 13.67 14.64
CA LYS A 28 12.32 14.47 15.68
C LYS A 28 12.74 15.89 15.24
N ASN A 29 13.12 16.05 13.97
CA ASN A 29 13.70 17.29 13.45
C ASN A 29 12.87 17.91 12.29
N ALA A 30 11.79 17.27 11.86
CA ALA A 30 11.00 17.72 10.72
C ALA A 30 9.54 17.29 10.82
N THR A 31 8.66 18.10 10.23
CA THR A 31 7.26 17.77 9.98
C THR A 31 7.04 17.89 8.48
N ILE A 32 6.47 16.86 7.85
CA ILE A 32 6.10 16.88 6.44
C ILE A 32 4.59 16.62 6.29
N GLY A 33 3.97 17.25 5.30
CA GLY A 33 2.68 16.88 4.73
C GLY A 33 2.89 16.25 3.37
N ILE A 34 2.10 15.23 3.03
CA ILE A 34 2.08 14.62 1.70
C ILE A 34 0.66 14.74 1.16
N GLY A 35 0.47 15.55 0.11
CA GLY A 35 -0.85 15.95 -0.38
C GLY A 35 -1.03 15.81 -1.89
N PRO A 36 -2.10 16.39 -2.45
CA PRO A 36 -2.41 16.30 -3.88
C PRO A 36 -1.35 16.90 -4.82
N HIS A 37 -0.54 17.84 -4.32
CA HIS A 37 0.43 18.59 -5.12
C HIS A 37 1.88 18.09 -4.98
N GLY A 38 2.19 17.28 -3.97
CA GLY A 38 3.55 16.84 -3.67
C GLY A 38 3.80 16.67 -2.17
N LEU A 39 5.03 16.98 -1.74
CA LEU A 39 5.46 16.96 -0.35
C LEU A 39 5.72 18.37 0.17
N THR A 40 5.12 18.73 1.30
CA THR A 40 5.32 20.00 2.00
C THR A 40 6.18 19.75 3.24
N LEU A 41 7.40 20.28 3.30
CA LEU A 41 8.19 20.39 4.52
C LEU A 41 7.70 21.60 5.31
N TYR A 42 7.33 21.41 6.58
CA TYR A 42 6.88 22.47 7.49
C TYR A 42 7.94 22.91 8.49
N LYS A 43 8.87 22.01 8.84
CA LYS A 43 9.99 22.25 9.77
C LYS A 43 11.23 21.52 9.25
N PRO A 44 12.44 22.10 9.34
CA PRO A 44 12.77 23.36 10.00
C PRO A 44 12.41 24.62 9.20
N HIS A 45 12.32 24.53 7.88
CA HIS A 45 11.92 25.63 6.99
C HIS A 45 10.73 25.19 6.14
N GLN A 46 9.83 26.12 5.80
CA GLN A 46 8.67 25.79 4.98
C GLN A 46 9.06 25.72 3.50
N GLN A 47 8.91 24.55 2.88
CA GLN A 47 9.25 24.31 1.48
C GLN A 47 8.25 23.31 0.88
N SER A 48 7.72 23.60 -0.31
CA SER A 48 6.92 22.63 -1.07
C SER A 48 7.76 22.04 -2.21
N ILE A 49 7.71 20.72 -2.35
CA ILE A 49 8.37 19.94 -3.40
C ILE A 49 7.25 19.32 -4.24
N PRO A 50 6.93 19.89 -5.41
CA PRO A 50 5.83 19.40 -6.24
C PRO A 50 6.18 18.05 -6.87
N TYR A 51 5.17 17.25 -7.19
CA TYR A 51 5.37 15.93 -7.81
C TYR A 51 6.23 15.96 -9.09
N THR A 52 6.12 17.02 -9.89
CA THR A 52 6.90 17.24 -11.11
C THR A 52 8.40 17.45 -10.88
N ALA A 53 8.80 17.86 -9.68
CA ALA A 53 10.20 18.04 -9.31
C ALA A 53 10.85 16.75 -8.77
N ILE A 54 10.07 15.76 -8.37
CA ILE A 54 10.57 14.53 -7.73
C ILE A 54 11.18 13.59 -8.78
N ARG A 55 12.43 13.19 -8.56
CA ARG A 55 13.17 12.23 -9.40
C ARG A 55 13.11 10.81 -8.87
N SER A 56 13.28 10.61 -7.55
CA SER A 56 13.15 9.31 -6.87
C SER A 56 13.03 9.48 -5.35
N ALA A 57 12.58 8.46 -4.62
CA ALA A 57 12.13 8.59 -3.24
C ALA A 57 12.33 7.30 -2.40
N ALA A 58 13.54 6.92 -2.02
CA ALA A 58 13.83 5.63 -1.36
C ALA A 58 13.38 5.55 0.11
N SER A 59 13.12 4.34 0.60
CA SER A 59 13.06 4.02 2.03
C SER A 59 13.95 2.81 2.32
N HIS A 60 14.86 2.94 3.29
CA HIS A 60 15.73 1.85 3.76
C HIS A 60 15.93 1.93 5.27
N ARG A 61 15.70 0.81 5.97
CA ARG A 61 15.65 0.76 7.44
C ARG A 61 14.75 1.90 7.97
N ARG A 62 15.30 2.81 8.77
CA ARG A 62 14.59 3.93 9.40
C ARG A 62 14.73 5.25 8.63
N VAL A 63 15.22 5.22 7.41
CA VAL A 63 15.57 6.41 6.63
C VAL A 63 14.71 6.46 5.37
N PHE A 64 14.10 7.61 5.12
CA PHE A 64 13.46 7.98 3.86
C PHE A 64 14.32 9.04 3.18
N GLN A 65 14.57 8.90 1.87
CA GLN A 65 15.38 9.79 1.06
C GLN A 65 14.59 10.21 -0.18
N LEU A 66 14.48 11.51 -0.45
CA LEU A 66 13.80 12.06 -1.61
C LEU A 66 14.80 12.86 -2.46
N HIS A 67 15.06 12.40 -3.68
CA HIS A 67 15.83 13.11 -4.69
C HIS A 67 14.86 13.91 -5.57
N TYR A 68 15.11 15.21 -5.69
CA TYR A 68 14.27 16.15 -6.43
C TYR A 68 15.12 17.26 -7.06
N ILE A 69 14.55 17.99 -8.02
CA ILE A 69 15.17 19.19 -8.58
C ILE A 69 14.66 20.42 -7.80
N ASN A 70 15.58 21.25 -7.30
CA ASN A 70 15.23 22.47 -6.56
C ASN A 70 14.80 23.61 -7.51
N ILE A 71 14.50 24.78 -6.95
CA ILE A 71 14.09 25.98 -7.72
C ILE A 71 15.22 26.53 -8.61
N ASP A 72 16.48 26.26 -8.26
CA ASP A 72 17.68 26.65 -8.99
C ASP A 72 18.06 25.63 -10.10
N ASN A 73 17.20 24.62 -10.30
CA ASN A 73 17.34 23.51 -11.24
C ASN A 73 18.53 22.57 -10.95
N GLU A 74 18.96 22.49 -9.69
CA GLU A 74 20.00 21.58 -9.18
C GLU A 74 19.39 20.33 -8.51
N GLU A 75 20.12 19.21 -8.54
CA GLU A 75 19.72 17.99 -7.83
C GLU A 75 19.89 18.14 -6.31
N SER A 76 18.80 18.03 -5.58
CA SER A 76 18.73 18.13 -4.13
C SER A 76 18.22 16.84 -3.51
N THR A 77 18.64 16.56 -2.26
CA THR A 77 18.22 15.36 -1.51
C THR A 77 17.67 15.75 -0.14
N LEU A 78 16.43 15.37 0.14
CA LEU A 78 15.81 15.47 1.46
C LEU A 78 15.90 14.11 2.15
N GLU A 79 16.63 14.02 3.27
CA GLU A 79 16.72 12.81 4.09
C GLU A 79 15.94 13.00 5.41
N LEU A 80 15.08 12.02 5.74
CA LEU A 80 14.31 11.96 6.97
C LEU A 80 14.66 10.70 7.74
N LYS A 81 14.99 10.84 9.02
CA LYS A 81 15.27 9.72 9.94
C LYS A 81 14.09 9.50 10.89
N LEU A 82 13.34 8.43 10.65
CA LEU A 82 12.09 8.10 11.33
C LEU A 82 12.32 7.23 12.60
N GLU A 83 11.26 7.04 13.38
CA GLU A 83 11.29 6.31 14.65
C GLU A 83 11.52 4.80 14.51
N ASN A 84 11.07 4.23 13.40
CA ASN A 84 11.21 2.81 13.06
C ASN A 84 11.12 2.66 11.53
N SER A 85 11.34 1.45 11.01
CA SER A 85 11.31 1.21 9.57
C SER A 85 9.91 1.27 8.98
N LEU A 86 8.89 0.90 9.76
CA LEU A 86 7.50 1.00 9.33
C LEU A 86 7.10 2.45 9.04
N ALA A 87 7.54 3.42 9.85
CA ALA A 87 7.30 4.84 9.64
C ALA A 87 8.02 5.38 8.38
N ALA A 88 9.26 4.94 8.09
CA ALA A 88 9.94 5.31 6.86
C ALA A 88 9.23 4.71 5.62
N THR A 89 8.78 3.46 5.70
CA THR A 89 7.95 2.83 4.68
C THR A 89 6.57 3.49 4.53
N ALA A 90 5.95 3.98 5.61
CA ALA A 90 4.67 4.68 5.54
C ALA A 90 4.77 6.02 4.80
N VAL A 91 5.81 6.82 5.09
CA VAL A 91 6.14 8.05 4.33
C VAL A 91 6.33 7.73 2.85
N TYR A 92 7.11 6.68 2.54
CA TYR A 92 7.35 6.24 1.17
C TYR A 92 6.08 5.82 0.43
N ARG A 93 5.25 4.98 1.06
CA ARG A 93 3.96 4.54 0.53
C ARG A 93 3.05 5.74 0.28
N ALA A 94 2.80 6.57 1.28
CA ALA A 94 1.95 7.75 1.15
C ALA A 94 2.40 8.69 0.02
N LEU A 95 3.71 8.91 -0.17
CA LEU A 95 4.23 9.71 -1.28
C LEU A 95 3.94 9.07 -2.65
N THR A 96 4.33 7.81 -2.82
CA THR A 96 4.24 7.10 -4.11
C THR A 96 2.80 6.77 -4.49
N GLU A 97 1.96 6.45 -3.52
CA GLU A 97 0.52 6.25 -3.68
C GLU A 97 -0.18 7.55 -4.09
N LYS A 98 0.02 8.66 -3.35
CA LYS A 98 -0.59 9.94 -3.74
C LYS A 98 -0.03 10.48 -5.07
N HIS A 99 1.25 10.25 -5.38
CA HIS A 99 1.80 10.54 -6.72
C HIS A 99 1.03 9.77 -7.81
N ALA A 100 0.92 8.44 -7.66
CA ALA A 100 0.19 7.60 -8.61
C ALA A 100 -1.30 7.98 -8.71
N PHE A 101 -1.92 8.40 -7.61
CA PHE A 101 -3.31 8.82 -7.59
C PHE A 101 -3.56 10.15 -8.29
N TYR A 102 -2.76 11.19 -7.97
CA TYR A 102 -3.02 12.57 -8.41
C TYR A 102 -2.29 12.96 -9.70
N SER A 103 -1.15 12.33 -10.01
CA SER A 103 -0.27 12.74 -11.12
C SER A 103 -0.25 11.78 -12.31
N CYS A 104 -0.68 10.52 -12.15
CA CYS A 104 -0.71 9.54 -13.24
C CYS A 104 -2.11 9.41 -13.87
N GLU A 105 -2.16 9.02 -15.15
CA GLU A 105 -3.44 8.79 -15.84
C GLU A 105 -4.15 7.52 -15.36
N THR A 106 -3.40 6.41 -15.27
CA THR A 106 -3.90 5.09 -14.85
C THR A 106 -2.97 4.44 -13.84
N VAL A 107 -3.51 3.57 -12.96
CA VAL A 107 -2.66 2.78 -12.06
C VAL A 107 -2.10 1.59 -12.82
N ARG A 108 -0.84 1.70 -13.26
CA ARG A 108 -0.15 0.59 -13.94
C ARG A 108 -0.06 -0.64 -13.02
N GLY A 109 -0.26 -1.84 -13.56
CA GLY A 109 -0.19 -3.09 -12.78
C GLY A 109 1.16 -3.32 -12.05
N ALA A 110 2.24 -2.74 -12.55
CA ALA A 110 3.54 -2.73 -11.88
C ALA A 110 3.57 -1.90 -10.58
N VAL A 111 2.65 -0.96 -10.40
CA VAL A 111 2.47 -0.17 -9.16
C VAL A 111 1.61 -0.95 -8.17
N THR A 112 0.49 -1.55 -8.58
CA THR A 112 -0.34 -2.38 -7.67
C THR A 112 0.40 -3.63 -7.16
N ALA A 113 1.32 -4.18 -7.95
CA ALA A 113 2.08 -5.39 -7.62
C ALA A 113 3.49 -5.13 -7.05
N GLN A 114 3.82 -3.91 -6.60
CA GLN A 114 5.21 -3.46 -6.54
C GLN A 114 6.05 -4.07 -5.40
N PHE A 115 6.78 -5.11 -5.75
CA PHE A 115 7.92 -5.68 -5.03
C PHE A 115 9.07 -4.63 -4.79
N ILE A 116 9.49 -4.44 -3.53
CA ILE A 116 10.69 -3.70 -3.04
C ILE A 116 11.90 -4.16 -3.83
N ARG A 117 12.24 -3.47 -4.92
CA ARG A 117 13.63 -3.41 -5.39
C ARG A 117 14.25 -2.17 -4.80
N ASP A 118 15.56 -2.18 -4.57
CA ASP A 118 16.27 -0.97 -4.11
C ASP A 118 15.98 0.18 -5.09
N LEU A 119 15.44 1.29 -4.56
CA LEU A 119 14.70 2.26 -5.37
C LEU A 119 15.57 3.16 -6.27
N LYS A 120 16.87 2.89 -6.36
CA LYS A 120 17.64 3.36 -7.51
C LYS A 120 17.13 2.74 -8.83
N GLY A 121 16.50 1.55 -8.75
CA GLY A 121 15.92 0.84 -9.89
C GLY A 121 14.41 0.98 -10.08
N THR A 122 13.58 1.15 -9.04
CA THR A 122 12.11 1.01 -9.21
C THR A 122 11.33 2.30 -9.53
N ILE A 123 11.72 3.50 -9.06
CA ILE A 123 11.20 4.74 -9.69
C ILE A 123 11.85 4.95 -11.06
N ALA A 124 13.14 4.61 -11.20
CA ALA A 124 13.78 4.55 -12.51
C ALA A 124 12.98 3.64 -13.47
N SER A 125 12.56 2.44 -13.06
CA SER A 125 11.75 1.50 -13.86
C SER A 125 10.36 2.00 -14.26
N ILE A 126 9.82 3.05 -13.64
CA ILE A 126 8.58 3.70 -14.10
C ILE A 126 8.88 4.59 -15.33
N PHE A 127 10.15 4.98 -15.52
CA PHE A 127 10.64 5.94 -16.52
C PHE A 127 11.75 5.41 -17.47
N ASN A 128 12.43 4.30 -17.19
CA ASN A 128 13.30 3.52 -18.11
C ASN A 128 13.70 2.14 -17.52
N GLU A 129 13.85 1.11 -18.34
CA GLU A 129 13.93 -0.30 -17.89
C GLU A 129 15.36 -0.83 -17.60
N ALA A 130 15.59 -1.39 -16.40
CA ALA A 130 16.38 -2.62 -16.15
C ALA A 130 16.53 -2.96 -14.64
N SER A 131 16.74 -4.26 -14.35
CA SER A 131 17.27 -4.87 -13.10
C SER A 131 16.27 -5.49 -12.08
N PRO A 132 16.53 -6.71 -11.53
CA PRO A 132 15.56 -7.49 -10.73
C PRO A 132 15.78 -7.49 -9.19
N LEU A 133 14.80 -8.08 -8.48
CA LEU A 133 14.77 -8.58 -7.07
C LEU A 133 14.24 -7.68 -5.92
N GLY A 134 13.31 -8.25 -5.11
CA GLY A 134 13.08 -7.95 -3.69
C GLY A 134 11.60 -7.84 -3.22
N LYS A 135 11.34 -7.81 -1.90
CA LYS A 135 10.09 -8.14 -1.15
C LYS A 135 8.77 -7.42 -1.55
N LYS A 136 7.60 -8.09 -1.58
CA LYS A 136 6.28 -7.52 -2.00
C LYS A 136 5.77 -6.32 -1.16
N TYR A 137 5.53 -5.15 -1.78
CA TYR A 137 4.50 -4.21 -1.30
C TYR A 137 3.25 -4.32 -2.19
N VAL A 138 2.08 -4.11 -1.58
CA VAL A 138 0.82 -3.93 -2.29
C VAL A 138 0.43 -2.48 -2.11
N PHE A 139 0.20 -1.77 -3.22
CA PHE A 139 -0.38 -0.43 -3.18
C PHE A 139 -1.88 -0.59 -3.04
N ASP A 140 -2.49 0.08 -2.05
CA ASP A 140 -3.93 -0.04 -1.79
C ASP A 140 -4.78 0.69 -2.86
N ILE A 141 -4.15 1.59 -3.62
CA ILE A 141 -4.78 2.36 -4.69
C ILE A 141 -4.98 1.50 -5.93
N ARG A 142 -6.26 1.29 -6.29
CA ARG A 142 -6.69 0.53 -7.47
C ARG A 142 -7.02 1.39 -8.69
N ARG A 143 -7.19 2.71 -8.51
CA ARG A 143 -7.61 3.67 -9.54
C ARG A 143 -7.02 5.06 -9.24
N THR A 144 -6.65 5.81 -10.27
CA THR A 144 -6.22 7.22 -10.17
C THR A 144 -7.39 8.13 -9.86
N CYS A 145 -7.11 9.39 -9.49
CA CYS A 145 -8.13 10.40 -9.31
C CYS A 145 -9.00 10.55 -10.58
N ARG A 146 -8.39 10.49 -11.77
CA ARG A 146 -9.05 10.58 -13.07
C ARG A 146 -9.95 9.38 -13.32
N GLU A 147 -9.45 8.17 -13.10
CA GLU A 147 -10.23 6.93 -13.24
C GLU A 147 -11.44 6.90 -12.28
N VAL A 148 -11.30 7.42 -11.06
CA VAL A 148 -12.41 7.57 -10.10
C VAL A 148 -13.44 8.58 -10.61
N HIS A 149 -13.02 9.78 -11.02
CA HIS A 149 -13.93 10.81 -11.53
C HIS A 149 -14.66 10.38 -12.80
N ASP A 150 -13.96 9.77 -13.76
CA ASP A 150 -14.55 9.32 -15.02
C ASP A 150 -15.50 8.13 -14.80
N ASN A 151 -15.20 7.22 -13.88
CA ASN A 151 -16.11 6.14 -13.49
C ASN A 151 -17.37 6.68 -12.79
N ALA A 152 -17.22 7.63 -11.85
CA ALA A 152 -18.37 8.25 -11.18
C ALA A 152 -19.25 9.02 -12.18
N ARG A 153 -18.66 9.75 -13.12
CA ARG A 153 -19.38 10.41 -14.22
C ARG A 153 -20.15 9.39 -15.06
N ARG A 154 -19.51 8.29 -15.49
CA ARG A 154 -20.18 7.24 -16.28
C ARG A 154 -21.38 6.64 -15.53
N ALA A 155 -21.24 6.33 -14.24
CA ALA A 155 -22.33 5.76 -13.44
C ALA A 155 -23.52 6.72 -13.24
N LEU A 156 -23.28 8.03 -13.16
CA LEU A 156 -24.34 9.04 -13.00
C LEU A 156 -25.07 9.39 -14.32
N TYR A 157 -24.37 9.28 -15.46
CA TYR A 157 -24.91 9.60 -16.78
C TYR A 157 -25.20 8.36 -17.64
N GLN A 158 -25.19 7.17 -17.03
CA GLN A 158 -25.64 5.96 -17.70
C GLN A 158 -27.16 6.09 -17.94
N PRO A 159 -27.64 6.02 -19.20
CA PRO A 159 -29.08 6.01 -19.43
C PRO A 159 -29.68 4.79 -18.71
N PRO A 160 -30.91 4.87 -18.19
CA PRO A 160 -31.59 3.68 -17.70
C PRO A 160 -31.79 2.73 -18.88
N GLU A 161 -31.01 1.65 -18.94
CA GLU A 161 -31.22 0.61 -19.93
C GLU A 161 -32.58 -0.04 -19.66
N GLU A 162 -33.47 0.00 -20.65
CA GLU A 162 -34.69 -0.77 -20.64
C GLU A 162 -34.32 -2.25 -20.52
N THR A 163 -34.87 -2.95 -19.52
CA THR A 163 -34.67 -4.39 -19.31
C THR A 163 -35.13 -5.18 -20.53
N CYS A 164 -34.18 -5.62 -21.36
CA CYS A 164 -34.41 -6.57 -22.45
C CYS A 164 -33.57 -7.85 -22.24
N SER A 165 -34.26 -8.88 -21.75
CA SER A 165 -33.70 -10.22 -21.58
C SER A 165 -33.57 -10.96 -22.91
N SER A 166 -32.34 -11.16 -23.41
CA SER A 166 -32.05 -12.26 -24.36
C SER A 166 -30.56 -12.59 -24.47
N ALA A 167 -30.18 -13.82 -24.10
CA ALA A 167 -29.01 -14.50 -24.67
C ALA A 167 -29.31 -14.86 -26.14
N SER A 168 -28.39 -15.19 -27.08
CA SER A 168 -26.93 -15.41 -27.15
C SER A 168 -26.54 -15.33 -28.65
N ALA A 169 -25.30 -15.36 -29.18
CA ALA A 169 -23.89 -15.37 -28.73
C ALA A 169 -23.04 -15.10 -30.02
N GLY A 170 -21.71 -14.90 -30.02
CA GLY A 170 -20.71 -14.76 -28.95
C GLY A 170 -19.29 -14.83 -29.55
N THR A 171 -18.28 -14.35 -28.81
CA THR A 171 -16.86 -14.71 -29.00
C THR A 171 -16.23 -14.74 -27.60
N CYS A 172 -15.55 -15.83 -27.26
CA CYS A 172 -15.04 -16.09 -25.92
C CYS A 172 -13.52 -16.28 -25.91
N GLU A 173 -12.79 -15.36 -25.28
CA GLU A 173 -11.37 -15.54 -24.95
C GLU A 173 -11.06 -15.15 -23.50
N LYS A 174 -11.46 -16.05 -22.59
CA LYS A 174 -10.74 -16.48 -21.38
C LYS A 174 -9.70 -15.49 -20.79
N LYS A 175 -10.10 -14.70 -19.79
CA LYS A 175 -9.14 -13.96 -18.93
C LYS A 175 -9.50 -13.81 -17.44
N THR A 176 -10.54 -14.48 -16.95
CA THR A 176 -11.14 -14.19 -15.62
C THR A 176 -10.91 -15.25 -14.53
N GLU A 177 -10.34 -16.41 -14.82
CA GLU A 177 -10.16 -17.48 -13.82
C GLU A 177 -8.83 -17.41 -13.06
N GLN A 178 -7.74 -16.97 -13.71
CA GLN A 178 -6.41 -16.90 -13.08
C GLN A 178 -6.27 -15.78 -12.04
N GLU A 179 -6.91 -14.62 -12.26
CA GLU A 179 -6.84 -13.49 -11.32
C GLU A 179 -7.51 -13.82 -9.98
N GLY A 180 -8.69 -14.46 -10.03
CA GLY A 180 -9.39 -14.94 -8.84
C GLY A 180 -8.66 -16.08 -8.11
N ALA A 181 -7.96 -16.96 -8.84
CA ALA A 181 -7.13 -18.00 -8.24
C ALA A 181 -5.92 -17.41 -7.50
N SER A 182 -5.26 -16.42 -8.08
CA SER A 182 -4.13 -15.71 -7.47
C SER A 182 -4.53 -14.96 -6.19
N GLU A 183 -5.66 -14.26 -6.20
CA GLU A 183 -6.17 -13.58 -5.00
C GLU A 183 -6.54 -14.58 -3.88
N ARG A 184 -7.18 -15.71 -4.24
CA ARG A 184 -7.49 -16.78 -3.28
C ARG A 184 -6.23 -17.37 -2.65
N LEU A 185 -5.21 -17.66 -3.46
CA LEU A 185 -3.91 -18.16 -2.98
C LEU A 185 -3.24 -17.14 -2.05
N ALA A 186 -3.24 -15.86 -2.39
CA ALA A 186 -2.67 -14.81 -1.53
C ALA A 186 -3.37 -14.72 -0.17
N ARG A 187 -4.71 -14.82 -0.12
CA ARG A 187 -5.47 -14.84 1.14
C ARG A 187 -5.19 -16.10 1.98
N LEU A 188 -5.00 -17.25 1.34
CA LEU A 188 -4.62 -18.49 2.03
C LEU A 188 -3.22 -18.36 2.65
N LEU A 189 -2.24 -17.82 1.91
CA LEU A 189 -0.88 -17.62 2.42
C LEU A 189 -0.82 -16.60 3.58
N ASP A 190 -1.59 -15.50 3.53
CA ASP A 190 -1.71 -14.57 4.67
C ASP A 190 -2.36 -15.25 5.89
N ALA A 191 -3.42 -16.04 5.69
CA ALA A 191 -4.08 -16.79 6.77
C ALA A 191 -3.12 -17.74 7.52
N LEU A 192 -2.05 -18.16 6.86
CA LEU A 192 -1.02 -19.08 7.34
C LEU A 192 0.28 -18.37 7.74
N THR A 193 0.35 -17.04 7.68
CA THR A 193 1.53 -16.27 8.11
C THR A 193 1.42 -15.95 9.60
N CYS A 194 2.53 -16.05 10.34
CA CYS A 194 2.59 -15.77 11.77
C CYS A 194 2.10 -14.35 12.09
N ARG A 195 1.09 -14.25 12.96
CA ARG A 195 0.46 -12.96 13.33
C ARG A 195 1.31 -12.09 14.28
N ILE A 196 2.50 -12.56 14.65
CA ILE A 196 3.45 -11.87 15.53
C ILE A 196 4.61 -11.25 14.73
N CYS A 197 5.32 -12.04 13.91
CA CYS A 197 6.41 -11.51 13.08
C CYS A 197 5.97 -11.09 11.66
N MET A 198 4.81 -11.55 11.17
CA MET A 198 4.30 -11.32 9.82
C MET A 198 5.29 -11.73 8.70
N ASP A 199 6.09 -12.78 8.96
CA ASP A 199 7.23 -13.19 8.11
C ASP A 199 7.26 -14.72 7.91
N ALA A 200 7.42 -15.49 8.99
CA ALA A 200 7.41 -16.95 8.94
C ALA A 200 5.98 -17.53 8.93
N ALA A 201 5.81 -18.73 8.37
CA ALA A 201 4.55 -19.48 8.45
C ALA A 201 4.18 -19.86 9.90
N ILE A 202 2.89 -20.02 10.18
CA ILE A 202 2.43 -20.62 11.44
C ILE A 202 2.79 -22.11 11.46
N ASP A 203 3.43 -22.54 12.55
CA ASP A 203 3.83 -23.93 12.76
C ASP A 203 3.57 -24.38 14.21
N THR A 204 2.95 -23.53 15.06
CA THR A 204 2.86 -23.77 16.50
C THR A 204 1.45 -23.52 17.05
N VAL A 205 0.94 -24.48 17.82
CA VAL A 205 -0.33 -24.42 18.56
C VAL A 205 -0.09 -24.14 20.05
N PHE A 206 -0.94 -23.30 20.64
CA PHE A 206 -0.91 -22.96 22.07
C PHE A 206 -1.95 -23.75 22.88
N PHE A 207 -1.55 -24.42 23.97
CA PHE A 207 -2.46 -25.08 24.92
C PHE A 207 -2.68 -24.24 26.19
N PRO A 208 -3.90 -24.23 26.76
CA PRO A 208 -5.06 -25.06 26.40
C PRO A 208 -5.97 -24.47 25.31
N CYS A 209 -5.72 -23.26 24.80
CA CYS A 209 -6.67 -22.56 23.92
C CYS A 209 -6.74 -23.06 22.46
N ALA A 210 -5.84 -23.95 22.04
CA ALA A 210 -5.71 -24.55 20.71
C ALA A 210 -5.53 -23.56 19.53
N HIS A 211 -5.18 -22.29 19.78
CA HIS A 211 -4.96 -21.31 18.72
C HIS A 211 -3.60 -21.51 18.03
N VAL A 212 -3.62 -21.52 16.69
CA VAL A 212 -2.45 -21.63 15.82
C VAL A 212 -2.25 -20.28 15.12
N ILE A 213 -1.43 -19.40 15.72
CA ILE A 213 -1.20 -18.04 15.21
C ILE A 213 0.28 -17.62 15.16
N ALA A 214 1.17 -18.49 15.65
CA ALA A 214 2.58 -18.21 15.83
C ALA A 214 3.46 -19.18 15.02
N CYS A 215 4.62 -18.69 14.57
CA CYS A 215 5.76 -19.55 14.30
C CYS A 215 6.47 -19.87 15.62
N SER A 216 7.21 -20.97 15.67
CA SER A 216 7.95 -21.50 16.82
C SER A 216 8.83 -20.44 17.46
N GLY A 217 9.67 -19.78 16.66
CA GLY A 217 10.52 -18.69 17.13
C GLY A 217 9.76 -17.46 17.67
N CYS A 218 8.44 -17.32 17.47
CA CYS A 218 7.61 -16.33 18.17
C CYS A 218 6.84 -16.92 19.35
N ALA A 219 6.44 -18.19 19.27
CA ALA A 219 5.77 -18.92 20.33
C ALA A 219 6.64 -19.01 21.60
N ASP A 220 7.94 -19.25 21.44
CA ASP A 220 8.92 -19.32 22.55
C ASP A 220 9.04 -18.03 23.38
N ARG A 221 8.45 -16.92 22.91
CA ARG A 221 8.42 -15.61 23.59
C ARG A 221 7.03 -15.20 24.10
N CYS A 222 6.08 -16.13 24.15
CA CYS A 222 4.70 -15.86 24.53
C CYS A 222 4.29 -16.64 25.79
N ASP A 223 4.09 -15.94 26.90
CA ASP A 223 3.52 -16.53 28.13
C ASP A 223 1.97 -16.59 28.10
N SER A 224 1.34 -15.84 27.19
CA SER A 224 -0.11 -15.84 26.96
C SER A 224 -0.43 -15.73 25.47
N CYS A 225 -1.54 -16.33 25.05
CA CYS A 225 -1.94 -16.37 23.65
C CYS A 225 -2.32 -14.98 23.14
N PRO A 226 -1.67 -14.42 22.09
CA PRO A 226 -2.01 -13.09 21.59
C PRO A 226 -3.45 -12.93 21.07
N LEU A 227 -4.13 -14.02 20.68
CA LEU A 227 -5.50 -13.97 20.18
C LEU A 227 -6.55 -13.90 21.30
N CYS A 228 -6.43 -14.76 22.32
CA CYS A 228 -7.47 -14.95 23.36
C CYS A 228 -7.01 -14.61 24.78
N ARG A 229 -5.74 -14.23 24.98
CA ARG A 229 -5.09 -13.86 26.25
C ARG A 229 -5.04 -14.97 27.32
N SER A 230 -5.47 -16.18 27.01
CA SER A 230 -5.27 -17.35 27.89
C SER A 230 -3.79 -17.62 28.10
N SER A 231 -3.39 -17.95 29.33
CA SER A 231 -2.03 -18.41 29.65
C SER A 231 -1.64 -19.62 28.80
N ILE A 232 -0.38 -19.68 28.37
CA ILE A 232 0.15 -20.80 27.59
C ILE A 232 0.84 -21.76 28.56
N ASN A 233 0.28 -22.96 28.69
CA ASN A 233 0.86 -24.03 29.51
C ASN A 233 1.89 -24.86 28.74
N GLU A 234 1.65 -25.02 27.44
CA GLU A 234 2.46 -25.83 26.53
C GLU A 234 2.25 -25.31 25.10
N SER A 235 3.30 -25.32 24.28
CA SER A 235 3.23 -25.05 22.84
C SER A 235 3.78 -26.24 22.07
N LYS A 236 3.07 -26.68 21.02
CA LYS A 236 3.50 -27.82 20.18
C LYS A 236 3.61 -27.43 18.73
N ARG A 237 4.60 -28.02 18.04
CA ARG A 237 4.71 -27.88 16.59
C ARG A 237 3.58 -28.64 15.90
N VAL A 238 3.00 -28.04 14.88
CA VAL A 238 1.96 -28.60 14.02
C VAL A 238 2.41 -28.54 12.57
N TYR A 239 2.12 -29.60 11.81
CA TYR A 239 2.44 -29.69 10.39
C TYR A 239 1.17 -29.42 9.59
N LEU A 240 1.20 -28.40 8.73
CA LEU A 240 0.05 -27.99 7.93
C LEU A 240 0.18 -28.50 6.48
N PRO A 241 -0.94 -28.77 5.76
CA PRO A 241 -0.90 -29.54 4.49
C PRO A 241 -0.33 -28.82 3.26
N LEU A 242 0.59 -27.87 3.44
CA LEU A 242 1.19 -27.04 2.38
C LEU A 242 2.72 -27.18 2.31
N GLU A 243 3.34 -27.96 3.20
CA GLU A 243 4.75 -28.37 3.13
C GLU A 243 4.95 -29.62 2.24
N GLN A 244 4.15 -29.78 1.17
CA GLN A 244 4.42 -30.76 0.12
C GLN A 244 5.14 -30.06 -1.04
N ASP A 245 6.46 -30.26 -1.10
CA ASP A 245 7.27 -29.89 -2.25
C ASP A 245 6.73 -30.56 -3.51
N PHE A 246 6.05 -29.79 -4.36
CA PHE A 246 5.74 -30.19 -5.74
C PHE A 246 7.03 -30.17 -6.58
N ASN A 247 7.90 -31.14 -6.32
CA ASN A 247 8.98 -31.53 -7.22
C ASN A 247 8.34 -32.11 -8.50
N ILE A 248 8.05 -31.24 -9.45
CA ILE A 248 7.68 -31.62 -10.81
C ILE A 248 8.99 -31.81 -11.58
N SER A 249 9.41 -33.06 -11.69
CA SER A 249 10.45 -33.57 -12.60
C SER A 249 10.00 -33.53 -14.05
#